data_AF-A0A2N0FYA9-F1
#
_entry.id   AF-A0A2N0FYA9-F1
#
_cell.length_a   1.000
_cell.length_b   1.000
_cell.length_c   1.000
_cell.angle_alpha   90.00
_cell.angle_beta   90.00
_cell.angle_gamma   90.00
#
_symmetry.space_group_name_H-M   'P 1'
#
loop_
_entity.id
_entity.type
_entity.pdbx_description
1 polymer ?
#
loop_
_entity_poly.entity_id
_entity_poly.type
_entity_poly.pdbx_seq_one_letter_code
_entity_poly.pdbx_strand_id
1 'polypeptide(L)'
;MIKLEISNLIKFMKTTWHVLFTLILSILLSTSCSDDESSDDSPVTPVETEAPIEEEPEIEGEEEKEEVEQEPEEENEEDEEEDEEDEVGEENSTDIFGTITLTGDETSDVGTSLEVAHIAVGRADLTGTTKSVILTDENTPITEDGPDPKNLNKGFVLIGGDDLDTLSDDGVVKDISMVIFIDSVEYRFGCSVPPGGTFTDCGEAYNINFEDKEMVFDSTTVSNTETGVVLTLDGTIRWE
;
A
#
# COMPACT_ATOMS: atom_id res chain seq x y z
N MET A 1 18.49 -7.19 -6.31
CA MET A 1 18.17 -5.80 -6.69
C MET A 1 16.67 -5.48 -6.57
N ILE A 2 15.77 -6.47 -6.74
CA ILE A 2 14.30 -6.30 -6.69
C ILE A 2 13.73 -6.21 -5.24
N LYS A 3 14.42 -6.77 -4.24
CA LYS A 3 14.06 -6.64 -2.80
C LYS A 3 14.00 -5.17 -2.33
N LEU A 4 14.69 -4.26 -3.02
CA LEU A 4 14.64 -2.83 -2.76
C LEU A 4 13.39 -2.15 -3.33
N GLU A 5 12.75 -2.68 -4.37
CA GLU A 5 11.65 -2.00 -5.06
C GLU A 5 10.31 -2.16 -4.32
N ILE A 6 10.02 -3.31 -3.71
CA ILE A 6 8.81 -3.50 -2.90
C ILE A 6 8.88 -2.70 -1.59
N SER A 7 10.05 -2.70 -0.92
CA SER A 7 10.30 -1.84 0.26
C SER A 7 10.25 -0.35 -0.10
N ASN A 8 10.75 0.02 -1.28
CA ASN A 8 10.62 1.39 -1.77
C ASN A 8 9.19 1.75 -2.13
N LEU A 9 8.35 0.82 -2.61
CA LEU A 9 6.96 1.11 -2.92
C LEU A 9 6.13 1.43 -1.67
N ILE A 10 6.37 0.67 -0.59
CA ILE A 10 5.78 0.92 0.74
C ILE A 10 6.28 2.25 1.33
N LYS A 11 7.56 2.61 1.12
CA LYS A 11 8.10 3.92 1.52
C LYS A 11 7.63 5.07 0.65
N PHE A 12 7.50 4.89 -0.67
CA PHE A 12 7.15 5.95 -1.63
C PHE A 12 5.72 6.43 -1.39
N MET A 13 4.78 5.53 -1.06
CA MET A 13 3.42 5.89 -0.66
C MET A 13 3.38 6.81 0.58
N LYS A 14 4.36 6.70 1.48
CA LYS A 14 4.41 7.49 2.72
C LYS A 14 4.93 8.91 2.48
N THR A 15 5.89 9.09 1.58
CA THR A 15 6.61 10.36 1.40
C THR A 15 5.99 11.28 0.35
N THR A 16 5.45 10.76 -0.76
CA THR A 16 4.85 11.61 -1.81
C THR A 16 3.49 12.18 -1.42
N TRP A 17 2.73 11.46 -0.57
CA TRP A 17 1.45 11.95 -0.03
C TRP A 17 1.65 13.24 0.81
N HIS A 18 2.68 13.29 1.65
CA HIS A 18 2.93 14.45 2.52
C HIS A 18 3.33 15.72 1.75
N VAL A 19 4.09 15.58 0.66
CA VAL A 19 4.57 16.72 -0.15
C VAL A 19 3.46 17.26 -1.05
N LEU A 20 2.60 16.39 -1.59
CA LEU A 20 1.46 16.82 -2.42
C LEU A 20 0.37 17.51 -1.57
N PHE A 21 0.14 17.04 -0.34
CA PHE A 21 -0.88 17.59 0.57
C PHE A 21 -0.50 18.98 1.11
N THR A 22 0.79 19.23 1.37
CA THR A 22 1.25 20.57 1.79
C THR A 22 1.19 21.60 0.66
N LEU A 23 1.45 21.20 -0.58
CA LEU A 23 1.39 22.10 -1.73
C LEU A 23 -0.06 22.55 -2.06
N ILE A 24 -1.03 21.65 -1.93
CA ILE A 24 -2.45 21.93 -2.21
C ILE A 24 -3.09 22.79 -1.10
N LEU A 25 -2.71 22.57 0.17
CA LEU A 25 -3.22 23.34 1.30
C LEU A 25 -2.76 24.82 1.26
N SER A 26 -1.58 25.11 0.71
CA SER A 26 -1.11 26.48 0.50
C SER A 26 -1.85 27.23 -0.62
N ILE A 27 -2.42 26.53 -1.60
CA ILE A 27 -3.17 27.16 -2.71
C ILE A 27 -4.60 27.52 -2.30
N LEU A 28 -5.19 26.80 -1.33
CA LEU A 28 -6.58 27.01 -0.90
C LEU A 28 -6.78 28.17 0.11
N LEU A 29 -5.71 28.69 0.71
CA LEU A 29 -5.78 29.78 1.70
C LEU A 29 -5.73 31.20 1.09
N SER A 30 -5.59 31.34 -0.23
CA SER A 30 -5.43 32.65 -0.90
C SER A 30 -6.69 33.16 -1.63
N THR A 31 -7.82 32.44 -1.61
CA THR A 31 -9.08 32.88 -2.24
C THR A 31 -10.19 33.14 -1.21
N SER A 32 -10.13 34.29 -0.56
CA SER A 32 -11.30 34.87 0.12
C SER A 32 -11.34 36.37 -0.15
N CYS A 33 -12.27 36.80 -1.01
CA CYS A 33 -13.03 38.04 -0.88
C CYS A 33 -14.10 38.17 -1.99
N SER A 34 -15.35 37.97 -1.54
CA SER A 34 -16.58 38.75 -1.79
C SER A 34 -17.12 39.01 -3.20
N ASP A 35 -18.32 38.47 -3.41
CA ASP A 35 -19.34 38.95 -4.34
C ASP A 35 -19.86 40.35 -3.96
N ASP A 36 -20.10 41.20 -4.97
CA ASP A 36 -21.11 42.26 -4.90
C ASP A 36 -21.73 42.48 -6.30
N GLU A 37 -23.05 42.49 -6.35
CA GLU A 37 -23.88 42.62 -7.56
C GLU A 37 -23.98 44.08 -8.03
N SER A 38 -23.99 44.33 -9.35
CA SER A 38 -24.82 45.38 -9.99
C SER A 38 -24.62 45.42 -11.51
N SER A 39 -25.72 45.71 -12.21
CA SER A 39 -25.97 45.74 -13.64
C SER A 39 -25.19 46.77 -14.49
N ASP A 40 -25.18 46.45 -15.80
CA ASP A 40 -25.21 47.31 -16.99
C ASP A 40 -23.93 47.84 -17.68
N ASP A 41 -24.00 47.69 -19.02
CA ASP A 41 -23.39 48.45 -20.12
C ASP A 41 -21.92 48.22 -20.58
N SER A 42 -21.80 47.51 -21.72
CA SER A 42 -20.99 47.74 -22.95
C SER A 42 -19.52 48.24 -22.93
N PRO A 43 -18.73 47.98 -24.00
CA PRO A 43 -17.34 47.57 -23.88
C PRO A 43 -16.32 48.70 -24.00
N VAL A 44 -15.24 48.63 -23.20
CA VAL A 44 -14.02 49.44 -23.40
C VAL A 44 -12.77 48.57 -23.24
N THR A 45 -11.98 48.62 -24.32
CA THR A 45 -10.55 48.30 -24.58
C THR A 45 -9.61 48.06 -23.39
N PRO A 46 -8.65 47.11 -23.52
CA PRO A 46 -7.71 46.76 -22.45
C PRO A 46 -6.56 47.78 -22.36
N VAL A 47 -6.17 48.11 -21.13
CA VAL A 47 -4.95 48.85 -20.80
C VAL A 47 -4.00 47.90 -20.08
N GLU A 48 -2.83 47.74 -20.69
CA GLU A 48 -1.59 47.20 -20.14
C GLU A 48 -1.29 47.77 -18.75
N THR A 49 -0.89 46.93 -17.80
CA THR A 49 0.00 47.32 -16.70
C THR A 49 0.81 46.11 -16.26
N GLU A 50 2.10 46.17 -16.57
CA GLU A 50 3.17 45.32 -16.07
C GLU A 50 3.40 45.55 -14.58
N ALA A 51 3.85 44.51 -13.85
CA ALA A 51 4.90 44.54 -12.79
C ALA A 51 5.05 43.12 -12.18
N PRO A 52 6.00 42.85 -11.26
CA PRO A 52 7.41 42.57 -11.59
C PRO A 52 7.97 41.31 -10.89
N ILE A 53 9.04 40.77 -11.49
CA ILE A 53 10.33 40.31 -10.91
C ILE A 53 10.32 39.49 -9.60
N GLU A 54 10.77 38.22 -9.77
CA GLU A 54 11.71 37.39 -8.99
C GLU A 54 11.98 37.74 -7.52
N GLU A 55 12.01 36.73 -6.63
CA GLU A 55 13.24 36.25 -5.96
C GLU A 55 13.06 34.78 -5.49
N GLU A 56 14.08 33.96 -5.73
CA GLU A 56 14.25 32.58 -5.24
C GLU A 56 15.28 32.57 -4.07
N PRO A 57 15.42 31.46 -3.33
CA PRO A 57 15.76 31.46 -1.89
C PRO A 57 17.26 31.41 -1.59
N GLU A 58 17.65 32.04 -0.48
CA GLU A 58 18.91 31.77 0.23
C GLU A 58 18.61 30.87 1.44
N ILE A 59 19.21 29.68 1.49
CA ILE A 59 19.36 28.90 2.72
C ILE A 59 20.84 28.65 2.90
N GLU A 60 21.40 29.33 3.91
CA GLU A 60 22.77 29.21 4.35
C GLU A 60 23.03 27.83 4.96
N GLY A 61 24.20 27.26 4.63
CA GLY A 61 24.78 26.13 5.33
C GLY A 61 25.52 26.60 6.57
N GLU A 62 25.55 25.75 7.60
CA GLU A 62 26.56 25.80 8.64
C GLU A 62 27.16 24.41 8.86
N GLU A 63 28.49 24.42 8.91
CA GLU A 63 29.42 23.31 9.02
C GLU A 63 29.64 22.85 10.48
N GLU A 64 29.98 21.56 10.59
CA GLU A 64 31.00 20.94 11.45
C GLU A 64 30.97 21.09 13.00
N LYS A 65 31.07 19.92 13.66
CA LYS A 65 32.18 19.67 14.59
C LYS A 65 32.48 18.19 14.83
N GLU A 66 33.77 17.88 14.71
CA GLU A 66 34.49 16.64 15.05
C GLU A 66 34.48 16.27 16.54
N GLU A 67 34.70 14.99 16.84
CA GLU A 67 35.85 14.38 17.58
C GLU A 67 35.41 13.04 18.24
N VAL A 68 35.89 11.87 17.82
CA VAL A 68 37.17 11.16 18.11
C VAL A 68 37.03 10.08 19.21
N GLU A 69 37.25 8.82 18.76
CA GLU A 69 37.87 7.62 19.38
C GLU A 69 37.41 7.06 20.75
N GLN A 70 37.11 5.75 20.79
CA GLN A 70 38.02 4.71 21.34
C GLN A 70 37.41 3.29 21.22
N GLU A 71 38.16 2.36 20.62
CA GLU A 71 38.04 0.91 20.84
C GLU A 71 38.69 0.53 22.20
N PRO A 72 38.44 -0.65 22.79
CA PRO A 72 39.06 -1.90 22.33
C PRO A 72 38.19 -3.17 22.40
N GLU A 73 38.71 -4.16 21.67
CA GLU A 73 38.41 -5.60 21.58
C GLU A 73 38.31 -6.32 22.95
N GLU A 74 37.45 -7.33 23.06
CA GLU A 74 37.81 -8.60 23.74
C GLU A 74 37.09 -9.78 23.07
N GLU A 75 37.91 -10.79 22.78
CA GLU A 75 37.64 -12.09 22.16
C GLU A 75 36.89 -13.03 23.12
N ASN A 76 36.10 -13.95 22.57
CA ASN A 76 35.97 -15.30 23.12
C ASN A 76 35.58 -16.27 22.00
N GLU A 77 36.50 -17.19 21.73
CA GLU A 77 36.36 -18.36 20.88
C GLU A 77 35.86 -19.57 21.69
N GLU A 78 35.53 -20.65 20.95
CA GLU A 78 35.36 -22.05 21.37
C GLU A 78 33.98 -22.42 21.98
N ASP A 79 33.31 -23.53 21.65
CA ASP A 79 33.39 -24.61 20.65
C ASP A 79 32.16 -25.53 20.89
N GLU A 80 32.03 -26.61 20.10
CA GLU A 80 31.16 -27.80 20.26
C GLU A 80 29.84 -27.75 19.46
N GLU A 81 29.83 -28.22 18.21
CA GLU A 81 29.80 -29.62 17.69
C GLU A 81 28.39 -30.25 17.63
N GLU A 82 28.03 -30.55 16.37
CA GLU A 82 27.27 -31.68 15.83
C GLU A 82 26.03 -32.19 16.58
N ASP A 83 24.87 -32.07 15.92
CA ASP A 83 24.00 -33.23 15.68
C ASP A 83 23.16 -32.96 14.42
N GLU A 84 23.52 -33.66 13.35
CA GLU A 84 22.66 -33.86 12.17
C GLU A 84 21.63 -34.94 12.51
N GLU A 85 20.35 -34.56 12.57
CA GLU A 85 19.25 -35.50 12.39
C GLU A 85 18.43 -35.08 11.16
N ASP A 86 18.63 -35.84 10.09
CA ASP A 86 17.80 -35.88 8.90
C ASP A 86 16.38 -36.42 9.20
N GLU A 87 15.46 -36.03 8.33
CA GLU A 87 14.14 -36.63 8.05
C GLU A 87 13.00 -36.36 9.04
N VAL A 88 12.13 -35.41 8.69
CA VAL A 88 10.80 -35.75 8.14
C VAL A 88 10.45 -34.69 7.09
N GLY A 89 10.42 -35.08 5.81
CA GLY A 89 9.73 -34.29 4.80
C GLY A 89 8.25 -34.26 5.15
N GLU A 90 7.79 -33.15 5.74
CA GLU A 90 6.38 -32.82 5.76
C GLU A 90 5.93 -32.70 4.31
N GLU A 91 5.13 -33.67 3.87
CA GLU A 91 4.24 -33.48 2.73
C GLU A 91 3.32 -32.32 3.12
N ASN A 92 3.73 -31.11 2.76
CA ASN A 92 2.89 -29.92 2.85
C ASN A 92 1.66 -30.21 1.99
N SER A 93 0.59 -30.68 2.61
CA SER A 93 -0.73 -30.39 2.07
C SER A 93 -0.79 -28.88 2.00
N THR A 94 -0.76 -28.33 0.77
CA THR A 94 -0.95 -26.91 0.55
C THR A 94 -2.35 -26.60 1.06
N ASP A 95 -2.46 -26.18 2.32
CA ASP A 95 -3.75 -25.88 2.94
C ASP A 95 -4.31 -24.65 2.24
N ILE A 96 -5.20 -24.88 1.27
CA ILE A 96 -5.90 -23.82 0.57
C ILE A 96 -6.86 -23.17 1.57
N PHE A 97 -6.55 -21.95 1.99
CA PHE A 97 -7.34 -21.17 2.96
C PHE A 97 -8.66 -20.64 2.35
N GLY A 98 -8.74 -20.62 1.02
CA GLY A 98 -9.95 -20.31 0.28
C GLY A 98 -9.67 -19.81 -1.14
N THR A 99 -10.75 -19.43 -1.83
CA THR A 99 -10.68 -18.87 -3.18
C THR A 99 -11.48 -17.57 -3.23
N ILE A 100 -10.88 -16.55 -3.85
CA ILE A 100 -11.52 -15.28 -4.16
C ILE A 100 -11.85 -15.29 -5.65
N THR A 101 -13.12 -15.15 -6.00
CA THR A 101 -13.59 -15.00 -7.38
C THR A 101 -13.42 -13.56 -7.81
N LEU A 102 -12.93 -13.34 -9.03
CA LEU A 102 -12.79 -12.03 -9.64
C LEU A 102 -13.80 -11.88 -10.79
N THR A 103 -14.49 -10.75 -10.81
CA THR A 103 -15.31 -10.32 -11.96
C THR A 103 -14.98 -8.87 -12.33
N GLY A 104 -15.23 -8.49 -13.58
CA GLY A 104 -14.91 -7.15 -14.10
C GLY A 104 -14.16 -7.19 -15.43
N ASP A 105 -13.96 -6.02 -16.03
CA ASP A 105 -13.44 -5.89 -17.39
C ASP A 105 -11.98 -6.36 -17.52
N GLU A 106 -11.16 -6.19 -16.48
CA GLU A 106 -9.74 -6.61 -16.46
C GLU A 106 -9.51 -8.10 -16.16
N THR A 107 -10.57 -8.88 -15.91
CA THR A 107 -10.42 -10.33 -15.67
C THR A 107 -9.91 -11.11 -16.89
N SER A 108 -9.98 -10.53 -18.10
CA SER A 108 -9.32 -11.09 -19.28
C SER A 108 -7.80 -11.06 -19.18
N ASP A 109 -7.25 -10.11 -18.41
CA ASP A 109 -5.81 -9.91 -18.25
C ASP A 109 -5.29 -10.57 -16.96
N VAL A 110 -6.02 -10.44 -15.86
CA VAL A 110 -5.58 -10.94 -14.54
C VAL A 110 -6.15 -12.30 -14.14
N GLY A 111 -7.09 -12.84 -14.91
CA GLY A 111 -7.82 -14.06 -14.59
C GLY A 111 -9.07 -13.83 -13.73
N THR A 112 -9.75 -14.92 -13.37
CA THR A 112 -11.08 -14.90 -12.73
C THR A 112 -11.08 -15.41 -11.29
N SER A 113 -9.92 -15.80 -10.73
CA SER A 113 -9.84 -16.38 -9.39
C SER A 113 -8.45 -16.27 -8.79
N LEU A 114 -8.40 -16.02 -7.48
CA LEU A 114 -7.20 -16.05 -6.65
C LEU A 114 -7.33 -17.18 -5.63
N GLU A 115 -6.43 -18.15 -5.67
CA GLU A 115 -6.37 -19.26 -4.72
C GLU A 115 -5.36 -18.93 -3.61
N VAL A 116 -5.83 -18.86 -2.37
CA VAL A 116 -5.01 -18.45 -1.23
C VAL A 116 -4.34 -19.67 -0.61
N ALA A 117 -3.01 -19.69 -0.61
CA ALA A 117 -2.21 -20.78 -0.08
C ALA A 117 -1.38 -20.39 1.14
N HIS A 118 -1.10 -19.09 1.34
CA HIS A 118 -0.47 -18.62 2.57
C HIS A 118 -1.17 -17.40 3.12
N ILE A 119 -1.22 -17.34 4.45
CA ILE A 119 -1.77 -16.24 5.22
C ILE A 119 -0.79 -15.80 6.31
N ALA A 120 -0.67 -14.49 6.52
CA ALA A 120 -0.02 -13.93 7.70
C ALA A 120 -0.91 -12.84 8.30
N VAL A 121 -1.05 -12.83 9.62
CA VAL A 121 -1.93 -11.90 10.35
C VAL A 121 -1.09 -11.04 11.29
N GLY A 122 -1.40 -9.74 11.33
CA GLY A 122 -0.83 -8.79 12.28
C GLY A 122 0.67 -8.50 12.11
N ARG A 123 1.17 -8.59 10.88
CA ARG A 123 2.55 -8.25 10.50
C ARG A 123 2.78 -6.73 10.49
N ALA A 124 2.73 -6.12 11.67
CA ALA A 124 2.93 -4.68 11.85
C ALA A 124 4.31 -4.19 11.36
N ASP A 125 5.30 -5.08 11.35
CA ASP A 125 6.61 -4.84 10.77
C ASP A 125 6.59 -4.63 9.24
N LEU A 126 5.59 -5.18 8.55
CA LEU A 126 5.40 -5.04 7.10
C LEU A 126 4.33 -4.02 6.74
N THR A 127 3.20 -4.01 7.46
CA THR A 127 2.01 -3.22 7.13
C THR A 127 1.86 -1.96 7.97
N GLY A 128 2.63 -1.83 9.06
CA GLY A 128 2.51 -0.74 10.02
C GLY A 128 1.39 -0.92 11.04
N THR A 129 0.59 -1.99 10.96
CA THR A 129 -0.51 -2.28 11.90
C THR A 129 -0.61 -3.76 12.27
N THR A 130 -1.01 -4.04 13.51
CA THR A 130 -1.30 -5.41 13.97
C THR A 130 -2.68 -5.90 13.52
N LYS A 131 -3.51 -5.02 12.95
CA LYS A 131 -4.83 -5.35 12.41
C LYS A 131 -4.76 -5.41 10.89
N SER A 132 -4.00 -6.37 10.40
CA SER A 132 -3.86 -6.61 8.97
C SER A 132 -3.78 -8.10 8.67
N VAL A 133 -4.14 -8.46 7.45
CA VAL A 133 -4.02 -9.82 6.91
C VAL A 133 -3.33 -9.74 5.55
N ILE A 134 -2.31 -10.56 5.36
CA ILE A 134 -1.59 -10.74 4.09
C ILE A 134 -1.96 -12.10 3.54
N LEU A 135 -2.49 -12.13 2.31
CA LEU A 135 -2.88 -13.32 1.57
C LEU A 135 -2.02 -13.45 0.31
N THR A 136 -1.58 -14.65 0.00
CA THR A 136 -0.72 -14.94 -1.16
C THR A 136 -1.02 -16.31 -1.76
N ASP A 137 -0.62 -16.51 -3.01
CA ASP A 137 -0.70 -17.79 -3.70
C ASP A 137 0.44 -18.75 -3.32
N GLU A 138 0.36 -20.00 -3.78
CA GLU A 138 1.34 -21.07 -3.50
C GLU A 138 2.77 -20.74 -3.98
N ASN A 139 2.93 -19.87 -4.99
CA ASN A 139 4.24 -19.48 -5.49
C ASN A 139 4.83 -18.25 -4.78
N THR A 140 4.12 -17.71 -3.78
CA THR A 140 4.50 -16.48 -3.10
C THR A 140 4.51 -16.71 -1.58
N PRO A 141 5.44 -17.51 -1.05
CA PRO A 141 5.54 -17.74 0.39
C PRO A 141 5.74 -16.42 1.15
N ILE A 142 5.17 -16.35 2.35
CA ILE A 142 5.37 -15.21 3.26
C ILE A 142 6.52 -15.56 4.21
N THR A 143 7.62 -14.82 4.10
CA THR A 143 8.83 -14.99 4.93
C THR A 143 8.87 -13.97 6.07
N GLU A 144 9.93 -13.99 6.87
CA GLU A 144 10.22 -12.93 7.84
C GLU A 144 10.36 -11.56 7.16
N ASP A 145 10.87 -11.50 5.93
CA ASP A 145 10.98 -10.24 5.18
C ASP A 145 9.68 -9.84 4.43
N GLY A 146 8.64 -10.68 4.52
CA GLY A 146 7.37 -10.52 3.80
C GLY A 146 7.20 -11.46 2.60
N PRO A 147 6.20 -11.19 1.74
CA PRO A 147 5.94 -11.99 0.54
C PRO A 147 7.16 -12.07 -0.38
N ASP A 148 7.50 -13.29 -0.81
CA ASP A 148 8.68 -13.58 -1.64
C ASP A 148 8.26 -14.36 -2.90
N PRO A 149 7.75 -13.67 -3.94
CA PRO A 149 7.27 -14.30 -5.16
C PRO A 149 8.38 -15.08 -5.86
N LYS A 150 8.19 -16.40 -5.99
CA LYS A 150 9.11 -17.29 -6.74
C LYS A 150 8.81 -17.34 -8.22
N ASN A 151 7.61 -16.91 -8.62
CA ASN A 151 7.15 -16.88 -10.00
C ASN A 151 6.35 -15.61 -10.28
N LEU A 152 6.89 -14.73 -11.13
CA LEU A 152 6.23 -13.48 -11.53
C LEU A 152 5.30 -13.65 -12.74
N ASN A 153 5.17 -14.86 -13.31
CA ASN A 153 4.25 -15.10 -14.41
C ASN A 153 2.83 -15.40 -13.94
N LYS A 154 2.68 -15.80 -12.67
CA LYS A 154 1.40 -16.08 -12.04
C LYS A 154 1.58 -16.04 -10.54
N GLY A 155 1.03 -15.02 -9.91
CA GLY A 155 0.95 -14.93 -8.45
C GLY A 155 0.18 -13.70 -8.01
N PHE A 156 -0.06 -13.58 -6.70
CA PHE A 156 -0.62 -12.37 -6.13
C PHE A 156 -0.19 -12.15 -4.67
N VAL A 157 -0.28 -10.89 -4.26
CA VAL A 157 -0.22 -10.47 -2.86
C VAL A 157 -1.43 -9.58 -2.62
N LEU A 158 -2.26 -9.92 -1.64
CA LEU A 158 -3.38 -9.10 -1.18
C LEU A 158 -3.19 -8.79 0.29
N ILE A 159 -3.25 -7.51 0.64
CA ILE A 159 -3.18 -7.02 2.01
C ILE A 159 -4.52 -6.35 2.32
N GLY A 160 -5.19 -6.84 3.35
CA GLY A 160 -6.35 -6.16 3.92
C GLY A 160 -5.99 -5.57 5.28
N GLY A 161 -6.24 -4.27 5.46
CA GLY A 161 -6.14 -3.58 6.73
C GLY A 161 -7.51 -3.34 7.35
N ASP A 162 -7.57 -3.46 8.67
CA ASP A 162 -8.68 -2.99 9.50
C ASP A 162 -8.10 -2.08 10.57
N ASP A 163 -8.83 -1.03 10.92
CA ASP A 163 -8.41 -0.04 11.91
C ASP A 163 -7.04 0.59 11.57
N LEU A 164 -6.97 1.25 10.42
CA LEU A 164 -5.81 2.10 10.05
C LEU A 164 -5.66 3.35 10.95
N ASP A 165 -6.50 3.47 11.98
CA ASP A 165 -6.47 4.49 13.02
C ASP A 165 -5.18 4.40 13.86
N THR A 166 -4.11 5.00 13.33
CA THR A 166 -3.16 5.71 14.20
C THR A 166 -2.66 7.04 13.62
N LEU A 167 -2.76 7.33 12.31
CA LEU A 167 -2.03 8.48 11.73
C LEU A 167 -2.62 9.15 10.47
N SER A 168 -3.75 8.72 9.89
CA SER A 168 -4.24 9.33 8.63
C SER A 168 -5.44 10.25 8.83
N ASP A 169 -5.31 11.51 8.39
CA ASP A 169 -6.37 12.54 8.45
C ASP A 169 -7.54 12.25 7.47
N ASP A 170 -7.45 11.18 6.68
CA ASP A 170 -8.45 10.79 5.68
C ASP A 170 -9.62 9.98 6.27
N GLY A 171 -9.50 9.55 7.53
CA GLY A 171 -10.56 8.81 8.24
C GLY A 171 -10.82 7.42 7.66
N VAL A 172 -9.86 6.85 6.90
CA VAL A 172 -9.95 5.49 6.38
C VAL A 172 -9.86 4.50 7.53
N VAL A 173 -10.85 3.62 7.62
CA VAL A 173 -10.96 2.60 8.67
C VAL A 173 -10.49 1.24 8.17
N LYS A 174 -10.79 0.90 6.90
CA LYS A 174 -10.39 -0.36 6.28
C LYS A 174 -9.88 -0.12 4.87
N ASP A 175 -8.99 -0.98 4.41
CA ASP A 175 -8.47 -0.91 3.05
C ASP A 175 -8.12 -2.28 2.48
N ILE A 176 -7.96 -2.31 1.16
CA ILE A 176 -7.32 -3.41 0.44
C ILE A 176 -6.25 -2.81 -0.46
N SER A 177 -5.07 -3.44 -0.44
CA SER A 177 -4.00 -3.24 -1.41
C SER A 177 -3.64 -4.58 -2.01
N MET A 178 -3.70 -4.70 -3.34
CA MET A 178 -3.49 -5.95 -4.03
C MET A 178 -2.57 -5.76 -5.25
N VAL A 179 -1.66 -6.71 -5.44
CA VAL A 179 -0.84 -6.82 -6.65
C VAL A 179 -1.04 -8.21 -7.23
N ILE A 180 -1.35 -8.28 -8.53
CA ILE A 180 -1.41 -9.52 -9.29
C ILE A 180 -0.28 -9.51 -10.31
N PHE A 181 0.48 -10.60 -10.39
CA PHE A 181 1.57 -10.79 -11.33
C PHE A 181 1.14 -11.74 -12.44
N ILE A 182 1.11 -11.27 -13.69
CA ILE A 182 0.83 -12.08 -14.87
C ILE A 182 1.88 -11.79 -15.93
N ASP A 183 2.56 -12.83 -16.44
CA ASP A 183 3.61 -12.70 -17.46
C ASP A 183 4.67 -11.62 -17.13
N SER A 184 5.05 -11.51 -15.85
CA SER A 184 5.97 -10.49 -15.31
C SER A 184 5.47 -9.04 -15.37
N VAL A 185 4.17 -8.83 -15.61
CA VAL A 185 3.48 -7.55 -15.50
C VAL A 185 2.75 -7.48 -14.16
N GLU A 186 2.86 -6.33 -13.49
CA GLU A 186 2.20 -6.06 -12.22
C GLU A 186 0.91 -5.28 -12.44
N TYR A 187 -0.18 -5.79 -11.88
CA TYR A 187 -1.47 -5.12 -11.86
C TYR A 187 -1.79 -4.74 -10.42
N ARG A 188 -1.88 -3.44 -10.14
CA ARG A 188 -2.01 -2.89 -8.79
C ARG A 188 -3.43 -2.41 -8.58
N PHE A 189 -4.08 -2.90 -7.53
CA PHE A 189 -5.45 -2.57 -7.18
C PHE A 189 -5.53 -2.08 -5.74
N GLY A 190 -6.52 -1.25 -5.46
CA GLY A 190 -6.85 -0.92 -4.09
C GLY A 190 -8.22 -0.30 -3.92
N CYS A 191 -8.65 -0.22 -2.66
CA CYS A 191 -9.88 0.44 -2.23
C CYS A 191 -9.77 0.84 -0.75
N SER A 192 -10.69 1.67 -0.27
CA SER A 192 -10.80 2.01 1.16
C SER A 192 -12.25 2.19 1.64
N VAL A 193 -12.46 2.10 2.95
CA VAL A 193 -13.74 2.34 3.64
C VAL A 193 -13.52 3.26 4.85
N PRO A 194 -14.17 4.44 4.92
CA PRO A 194 -14.81 5.13 3.80
C PRO A 194 -13.80 5.38 2.66
N PRO A 195 -14.26 5.59 1.42
CA PRO A 195 -13.35 5.88 0.31
C PRO A 195 -12.56 7.16 0.59
N GLY A 196 -11.24 7.09 0.39
CA GLY A 196 -10.28 8.17 0.67
C GLY A 196 -9.32 8.39 -0.50
N GLY A 197 -8.98 9.65 -0.78
CA GLY A 197 -8.06 10.00 -1.87
C GLY A 197 -8.56 9.58 -3.25
N THR A 198 -7.77 8.76 -3.96
CA THR A 198 -8.11 8.22 -5.29
C THR A 198 -8.66 6.79 -5.24
N PHE A 199 -8.84 6.21 -4.05
CA PHE A 199 -9.30 4.85 -3.91
C PHE A 199 -10.82 4.76 -4.07
N THR A 200 -11.27 3.71 -4.76
CA THR A 200 -12.69 3.35 -4.78
C THR A 200 -13.14 2.87 -3.41
N ASP A 201 -14.45 2.87 -3.18
CA ASP A 201 -15.04 2.24 -1.98
C ASP A 201 -14.82 0.72 -2.05
N CYS A 202 -14.38 0.07 -0.97
CA CYS A 202 -14.34 -1.40 -0.92
C CYS A 202 -15.73 -2.03 -0.85
N GLY A 203 -16.76 -1.25 -0.48
CA GLY A 203 -18.10 -1.74 -0.21
C GLY A 203 -18.28 -2.14 1.26
N GLU A 204 -19.51 -1.94 1.76
CA GLU A 204 -19.83 -2.09 3.20
C GLU A 204 -19.71 -3.54 3.71
N ALA A 205 -19.79 -4.53 2.82
CA ALA A 205 -19.76 -5.94 3.18
C ALA A 205 -18.34 -6.51 3.28
N TYR A 206 -17.31 -5.76 2.85
CA TYR A 206 -15.92 -6.12 3.12
C TYR A 206 -15.64 -6.08 4.63
N ASN A 207 -15.16 -7.21 5.17
CA ASN A 207 -14.89 -7.31 6.59
C ASN A 207 -13.73 -8.26 6.92
N ILE A 208 -12.95 -7.87 7.93
CA ILE A 208 -11.97 -8.73 8.60
C ILE A 208 -12.48 -8.95 10.03
N ASN A 209 -12.62 -10.21 10.42
CA ASN A 209 -12.97 -10.59 11.78
C ASN A 209 -11.81 -11.40 12.37
N PHE A 210 -11.00 -10.76 13.21
CA PHE A 210 -9.86 -11.41 13.86
C PHE A 210 -10.27 -12.38 14.97
N GLU A 211 -11.45 -12.23 15.55
CA GLU A 211 -11.96 -13.15 16.58
C GLU A 211 -12.43 -14.47 15.95
N ASP A 212 -13.23 -14.38 14.88
CA ASP A 212 -13.73 -15.54 14.13
C ASP A 212 -12.74 -16.06 13.07
N LYS A 213 -11.57 -15.39 12.95
CA LYS A 213 -10.49 -15.73 12.01
C LYS A 213 -10.97 -15.84 10.56
N GLU A 214 -11.67 -14.80 10.11
CA GLU A 214 -12.33 -14.77 8.81
C GLU A 214 -12.12 -13.42 8.11
N MET A 215 -11.92 -13.46 6.80
CA MET A 215 -11.94 -12.31 5.91
C MET A 215 -12.99 -12.57 4.82
N VAL A 216 -13.95 -11.67 4.69
CA VAL A 216 -15.09 -11.78 3.77
C VAL A 216 -14.99 -10.70 2.70
N PHE A 217 -15.06 -11.15 1.45
CA PHE A 217 -15.29 -10.33 0.27
C PHE A 217 -16.69 -10.65 -0.25
N ASP A 218 -17.59 -9.68 -0.21
CA ASP A 218 -18.95 -9.80 -0.73
C ASP A 218 -19.23 -8.59 -1.61
N SER A 219 -19.19 -8.81 -2.93
CA SER A 219 -19.22 -7.77 -3.94
C SER A 219 -18.20 -6.64 -3.68
N THR A 220 -17.04 -6.98 -3.13
CA THR A 220 -16.00 -6.02 -2.74
C THR A 220 -15.34 -5.42 -3.96
N THR A 221 -15.32 -4.10 -4.11
CA THR A 221 -14.74 -3.45 -5.29
C THR A 221 -13.32 -2.95 -5.05
N VAL A 222 -12.42 -3.22 -5.99
CA VAL A 222 -11.05 -2.67 -6.01
C VAL A 222 -10.79 -2.03 -7.36
N SER A 223 -10.10 -0.89 -7.39
CA SER A 223 -9.77 -0.18 -8.62
C SER A 223 -8.29 -0.34 -8.96
N ASN A 224 -7.98 -0.61 -10.23
CA ASN A 224 -6.63 -0.56 -10.73
C ASN A 224 -6.07 0.86 -10.57
N THR A 225 -4.91 1.00 -9.93
CA THR A 225 -4.35 2.31 -9.59
C THR A 225 -3.81 3.07 -10.79
N GLU A 226 -3.56 2.39 -11.91
CA GLU A 226 -3.09 2.99 -13.16
C GLU A 226 -4.23 3.30 -14.13
N THR A 227 -5.17 2.36 -14.30
CA THR A 227 -6.22 2.46 -15.33
C THR A 227 -7.57 2.93 -14.77
N GLY A 228 -7.79 2.82 -13.46
CA GLY A 228 -9.07 3.08 -12.80
C GLY A 228 -10.15 2.03 -13.07
N VAL A 229 -9.83 0.96 -13.80
CA VAL A 229 -10.77 -0.14 -14.06
C VAL A 229 -11.05 -0.90 -12.77
N VAL A 230 -12.30 -1.30 -12.56
CA VAL A 230 -12.75 -1.92 -11.31
C VAL A 230 -12.86 -3.44 -11.47
N LEU A 231 -12.37 -4.15 -10.47
CA LEU A 231 -12.66 -5.56 -10.22
C LEU A 231 -13.58 -5.70 -9.02
N THR A 232 -14.41 -6.74 -9.06
CA THR A 232 -15.25 -7.17 -7.94
C THR A 232 -14.75 -8.51 -7.42
N LEU A 233 -14.54 -8.58 -6.12
CA LEU A 233 -14.02 -9.72 -5.37
C LEU A 233 -15.15 -10.35 -4.56
N ASP A 234 -15.30 -11.66 -4.68
CA ASP A 234 -16.25 -12.46 -3.93
C ASP A 234 -15.57 -13.70 -3.35
N GLY A 235 -15.64 -13.90 -2.04
CA GLY A 235 -15.00 -15.03 -1.39
C GLY A 235 -14.96 -14.93 0.12
N THR A 236 -14.54 -16.01 0.76
CA THR A 236 -14.33 -16.05 2.20
C THR A 236 -13.06 -16.83 2.48
N ILE A 237 -12.16 -16.22 3.23
CA ILE A 237 -10.88 -16.80 3.65
C ILE A 237 -10.94 -17.00 5.16
N ARG A 238 -10.56 -18.19 5.64
CA ARG A 238 -10.54 -18.54 7.06
C ARG A 238 -9.17 -19.04 7.48
N TRP A 239 -8.80 -18.82 8.73
CA TRP A 239 -7.54 -19.32 9.29
C TRP A 239 -7.71 -19.88 10.70
N GLU A 240 -6.74 -20.67 11.15
CA GLU A 240 -6.77 -21.37 12.45
C GLU A 240 -5.98 -20.71 13.57
#